data_AF-A0A7S2XVC6-F1
#
_entry.id   AF-A0A7S2XVC6-F1
#
_cell.length_a   1.000
_cell.length_b   1.000
_cell.length_c   1.000
_cell.angle_alpha   90.00
_cell.angle_beta   90.00
_cell.angle_gamma   90.00
#
_symmetry.space_group_name_H-M   'P 1'
#
loop_
_entity.id
_entity.type
_entity.pdbx_description
1 polymer ?
#
loop_
_entity_poly.entity_id
_entity_poly.type
_entity_poly.pdbx_seq_one_letter_code
_entity_poly.pdbx_strand_id
1 'polypeptide(L)'
;WHLARAGGEQIELTVYEQRETAGGHAHTMEVDGVPVDTGFMVYNPDSYPNMMGLFKEISVESENTNMSFSVSLGSGACEWQSDNPFCQWTNFFRPSFRKMLTE
;
A
#
# COMPACT_ATOMS: atom_id res chain seq x y z
N TRP A 1 17.56 -14.09 5.60
CA TRP A 1 16.61 -15.22 5.59
C TRP A 1 17.01 -16.31 4.59
N HIS A 2 17.07 -16.03 3.28
CA HIS A 2 17.51 -17.04 2.29
C HIS A 2 18.90 -17.62 2.59
N LEU A 3 19.89 -16.79 2.96
CA LEU A 3 21.23 -17.27 3.35
C LEU A 3 21.20 -18.21 4.56
N ALA A 4 20.35 -17.93 5.55
CA ALA A 4 20.19 -18.81 6.72
C ALA A 4 19.54 -20.16 6.37
N ARG A 5 18.84 -20.23 5.22
CA ARG A 5 18.15 -21.44 4.74
C ARG A 5 18.90 -22.18 3.62
N ALA A 6 19.91 -21.57 3.02
CA ALA A 6 20.74 -22.22 2.04
C ALA A 6 21.58 -23.28 2.76
N GLY A 7 21.16 -24.55 2.66
CA GLY A 7 21.74 -25.70 3.38
C GLY A 7 23.15 -26.11 2.94
N GLY A 8 24.02 -25.14 2.64
CA GLY A 8 25.46 -25.32 2.45
C GLY A 8 26.22 -25.38 3.78
N GLU A 9 27.53 -25.11 3.72
CA GLU A 9 28.41 -25.02 4.90
C GLU A 9 27.79 -24.14 6.01
N GLN A 10 28.13 -24.41 7.27
CA GLN A 10 27.62 -23.63 8.39
C GLN A 10 28.13 -22.18 8.30
N ILE A 11 27.25 -21.26 7.87
CA ILE A 11 27.52 -19.83 7.82
C ILE A 11 27.02 -19.21 9.12
N GLU A 12 27.93 -18.55 9.84
CA GLU A 12 27.55 -17.70 10.96
C GLU A 12 26.98 -16.38 10.42
N LEU A 13 25.75 -16.03 10.83
CA LEU A 13 25.06 -14.82 10.42
C LEU A 13 24.71 -14.00 11.65
N THR A 14 25.16 -12.75 11.69
CA THR A 14 24.73 -11.77 12.69
C THR A 14 23.95 -10.66 12.01
N VAL A 15 22.76 -10.35 12.51
CA VAL A 15 21.93 -9.24 12.04
C VAL A 15 21.89 -8.18 13.14
N TYR A 16 22.21 -6.94 12.78
CA TYR A 16 22.13 -5.79 13.67
C TYR A 16 20.95 -4.92 13.25
N GLU A 17 20.06 -4.62 14.20
CA GLU A 17 18.93 -3.72 14.03
C GLU A 17 19.02 -2.65 15.13
N GLN A 18 18.76 -1.39 14.77
CA GLN A 18 18.83 -0.28 15.71
C GLN A 18 17.55 -0.19 16.56
N ARG A 19 16.40 -0.51 15.95
CA ARG A 19 15.09 -0.44 16.62
C ARG A 19 14.81 -1.71 17.41
N GLU A 20 13.79 -1.66 18.26
CA GLU A 20 13.31 -2.82 19.02
C GLU A 20 12.63 -3.88 18.14
N THR A 21 12.18 -3.48 16.94
CA THR A 21 11.47 -4.34 15.99
C THR A 21 12.14 -4.32 14.63
N ALA A 22 12.27 -5.49 14.00
CA ALA A 22 12.65 -5.59 12.59
C ALA A 22 11.53 -5.10 11.67
N GLY A 23 11.88 -4.68 10.45
CA GLY A 23 10.91 -4.37 9.38
C GLY A 23 11.03 -2.95 8.80
N GLY A 24 11.57 -2.00 9.55
CA GLY A 24 11.81 -0.64 9.06
C GLY A 24 10.52 0.10 8.70
N HIS A 25 10.23 0.23 7.40
CA HIS A 25 9.01 0.86 6.89
C HIS A 25 7.81 -0.11 6.84
N ALA A 26 8.05 -1.42 6.88
CA ALA A 26 6.99 -2.39 7.18
C ALA A 26 6.74 -2.34 8.70
N HIS A 27 5.70 -1.60 9.10
CA HIS A 27 5.45 -1.27 10.49
C HIS A 27 3.95 -1.24 10.77
N THR A 28 3.53 -2.08 11.72
CA THR A 28 2.17 -2.20 12.23
C THR A 28 2.19 -1.78 13.69
N MET A 29 1.24 -0.92 14.09
CA MET A 29 1.07 -0.49 15.48
C MET A 29 -0.37 -0.75 15.96
N GLU A 30 -0.54 -0.96 17.26
CA GLU A 30 -1.86 -1.13 17.87
C GLU A 30 -2.50 0.24 18.17
N VAL A 31 -3.70 0.47 17.65
CA VAL A 31 -4.52 1.66 17.91
C VAL A 31 -5.90 1.20 18.37
N ASP A 32 -6.25 1.49 19.62
CA ASP A 32 -7.53 1.07 20.23
C ASP A 32 -7.83 -0.44 20.09
N GLY A 33 -6.79 -1.27 20.11
CA GLY A 33 -6.88 -2.74 19.95
C GLY A 33 -7.00 -3.21 18.50
N VAL A 34 -6.73 -2.34 17.53
CA VAL A 34 -6.69 -2.64 16.10
C VAL A 34 -5.26 -2.53 15.59
N PRO A 35 -4.72 -3.55 14.89
CA PRO A 35 -3.45 -3.44 14.21
C PRO A 35 -3.58 -2.53 12.99
N VAL A 36 -2.76 -1.47 12.94
CA VAL A 36 -2.77 -0.45 11.88
C VAL A 36 -1.38 -0.36 11.24
N ASP A 37 -1.31 -0.60 9.94
CA ASP A 37 -0.08 -0.40 9.16
C ASP A 37 0.14 1.09 8.88
N THR A 38 1.33 1.61 9.22
CA THR A 38 1.65 3.05 9.08
C THR A 38 2.69 3.35 8.01
N GLY A 39 3.23 2.33 7.34
CA GLY A 39 4.22 2.50 6.29
C GLY A 39 3.85 1.67 5.07
N PHE A 40 4.33 0.44 5.03
CA PHE A 40 3.93 -0.51 3.99
C PHE A 40 2.62 -1.21 4.36
N MET A 41 1.56 -0.99 3.58
CA MET A 41 0.21 -1.49 3.88
C MET A 41 -0.48 -2.19 2.70
N VAL A 42 -0.04 -1.95 1.47
CA VAL A 42 -0.68 -2.52 0.26
C VAL A 42 0.36 -2.91 -0.78
N TYR A 43 0.00 -3.89 -1.60
CA TYR A 43 0.77 -4.32 -2.76
C TYR A 43 -0.16 -4.73 -3.91
N ASN A 44 0.40 -4.86 -5.10
CA ASN A 44 -0.31 -5.40 -6.26
C ASN A 44 0.45 -6.60 -6.87
N PRO A 45 -0.24 -7.61 -7.40
CA PRO A 45 0.43 -8.81 -7.92
C PRO A 45 1.43 -8.55 -9.05
N ASP A 46 1.14 -7.59 -9.91
CA ASP A 46 1.95 -7.31 -11.10
C ASP A 46 3.32 -6.70 -10.73
N SER A 47 3.36 -5.85 -9.71
CA SER A 47 4.57 -5.15 -9.27
C SER A 47 5.35 -5.91 -8.20
N TYR A 48 4.73 -6.86 -7.49
CA TYR A 48 5.31 -7.53 -6.32
C TYR A 48 5.36 -9.07 -6.39
N PRO A 49 5.76 -9.70 -7.51
CA PRO A 49 5.72 -11.16 -7.65
C PRO A 49 6.61 -11.88 -6.62
N ASN A 50 7.81 -11.35 -6.34
CA ASN A 50 8.73 -11.94 -5.36
C ASN A 50 8.20 -11.86 -3.93
N MET A 51 7.57 -10.73 -3.58
CA MET A 51 7.01 -10.54 -2.24
C MET A 51 5.82 -11.48 -2.00
N MET A 52 4.96 -11.68 -3.01
CA MET A 52 3.91 -12.69 -2.94
C MET A 52 4.47 -14.11 -2.79
N GLY A 53 5.57 -14.41 -3.48
CA GLY A 53 6.30 -15.67 -3.30
C GLY A 53 6.75 -15.86 -1.84
N LEU A 54 7.34 -14.82 -1.24
CA LEU A 54 7.72 -14.82 0.17
C LEU A 54 6.50 -15.03 1.06
N PHE A 55 5.43 -14.23 0.91
CA PHE A 55 4.21 -14.33 1.71
C PHE A 55 3.60 -15.73 1.65
N LYS A 56 3.55 -16.34 0.47
CA LYS A 56 3.13 -17.73 0.32
C LYS A 56 4.01 -18.70 1.10
N GLU A 57 5.32 -18.50 1.08
CA GLU A 57 6.27 -19.37 1.78
C GLU A 57 6.17 -19.24 3.31
N ILE A 58 5.91 -18.03 3.82
CA ILE A 58 5.72 -17.77 5.26
C ILE A 58 4.25 -17.81 5.69
N SER A 59 3.34 -18.25 4.82
CA SER A 59 1.90 -18.39 5.07
C SER A 59 1.22 -17.10 5.58
N VAL A 60 1.59 -15.96 4.99
CA VAL A 60 0.94 -14.67 5.25
C VAL A 60 -0.33 -14.58 4.41
N GLU A 61 -1.46 -14.33 5.08
CA GLU A 61 -2.75 -14.09 4.44
C GLU A 61 -2.85 -12.62 3.98
N SER A 62 -3.60 -12.41 2.90
CA SER A 62 -3.83 -11.08 2.33
C SER A 62 -5.32 -10.89 2.09
N GLU A 63 -5.82 -9.69 2.40
CA GLU A 63 -7.19 -9.30 2.10
C GLU A 63 -7.25 -8.39 0.87
N ASN A 64 -8.30 -8.56 0.07
CA ASN A 64 -8.54 -7.66 -1.06
C ASN A 64 -8.97 -6.29 -0.52
N THR A 65 -8.27 -5.24 -0.96
CA THR A 65 -8.58 -3.85 -0.63
C THR A 65 -8.68 -3.00 -1.90
N ASN A 66 -9.51 -1.95 -1.84
CA ASN A 66 -9.59 -0.96 -2.91
C ASN A 66 -8.73 0.25 -2.54
N MET A 67 -7.76 0.55 -3.40
CA MET A 67 -6.96 1.78 -3.32
C MET A 67 -7.70 2.92 -4.02
N SER A 68 -8.81 3.37 -3.42
CA SER A 68 -9.56 4.51 -3.94
C SER A 68 -8.84 5.82 -3.66
N PHE A 69 -9.04 6.79 -4.56
CA PHE A 69 -8.51 8.13 -4.41
C PHE A 69 -9.63 9.14 -4.62
N SER A 70 -9.69 10.17 -3.79
CA SER A 70 -10.65 11.26 -3.92
C SER A 70 -10.00 12.61 -3.65
N VAL A 71 -10.57 13.65 -4.26
CA VAL A 71 -10.15 15.03 -4.13
C VAL A 71 -11.37 15.87 -3.79
N SER A 72 -11.22 16.76 -2.80
CA SER A 72 -12.17 17.83 -2.52
C SER A 72 -11.44 19.17 -2.47
N LEU A 73 -11.83 20.10 -3.34
CA LEU A 73 -11.20 21.42 -3.48
C LEU A 73 -12.18 22.52 -3.10
N GLY A 74 -11.65 23.59 -2.50
CA GLY A 74 -12.41 24.81 -2.24
C GLY A 74 -13.64 24.59 -1.37
N SER A 75 -13.55 23.74 -0.35
CA SER A 75 -14.67 23.38 0.54
C SER A 75 -15.86 22.75 -0.21
N GLY A 76 -15.60 21.76 -1.06
CA GLY A 76 -16.62 21.07 -1.85
C GLY A 76 -17.01 21.76 -3.17
N ALA A 77 -16.29 22.83 -3.53
CA ALA A 77 -16.50 23.52 -4.80
C ALA A 77 -16.17 22.64 -6.01
N CYS A 78 -15.27 21.67 -5.88
CA CYS A 78 -14.95 20.66 -6.89
C CYS A 78 -14.53 19.35 -6.21
N GLU A 79 -15.28 18.29 -6.45
CA GLU A 79 -15.04 16.95 -5.90
C GLU A 79 -15.05 15.90 -6.99
N TRP A 80 -14.09 14.99 -6.95
CA TRP A 80 -14.01 13.86 -7.86
C TRP A 80 -13.22 12.72 -7.23
N GLN A 81 -13.42 11.51 -7.75
CA GLN A 81 -12.69 10.32 -7.32
C GLN A 81 -12.24 9.50 -8.53
N SER A 82 -11.27 8.61 -8.32
CA SER A 82 -10.71 7.73 -9.35
C SER A 82 -11.78 6.94 -10.12
N ASP A 83 -12.76 6.39 -9.39
CA ASP A 83 -13.74 5.44 -9.95
C ASP A 83 -14.94 6.14 -10.62
N ASN A 84 -15.20 7.38 -10.23
CA ASN A 84 -16.27 8.20 -10.78
C ASN A 84 -15.86 9.68 -10.74
N PRO A 85 -15.22 10.19 -11.80
CA PRO A 85 -14.80 11.59 -11.85
C PRO A 85 -15.99 12.58 -11.90
N PHE A 86 -17.19 12.10 -12.20
CA PHE A 86 -18.42 12.90 -12.22
C PHE A 86 -19.33 12.63 -11.02
N CYS A 87 -18.79 12.12 -9.90
CA CYS A 87 -19.54 11.95 -8.65
C CYS A 87 -20.19 13.28 -8.20
N GLN A 88 -19.55 14.40 -8.50
CA GLN A 88 -20.18 15.72 -8.50
C GLN A 88 -20.65 16.06 -9.92
N TRP A 89 -21.95 15.91 -10.17
CA TRP A 89 -22.54 16.06 -11.51
C TRP A 89 -22.27 17.42 -12.17
N THR A 90 -22.07 18.49 -11.40
CA THR A 90 -21.74 19.82 -11.93
C THR A 90 -20.41 19.85 -12.67
N ASN A 91 -19.49 18.94 -12.36
CA ASN A 91 -18.22 18.79 -13.07
C ASN A 91 -18.39 18.33 -14.52
N PHE A 92 -19.49 17.65 -14.84
CA PHE A 92 -19.84 17.30 -16.23
C PHE A 92 -20.01 18.55 -17.10
N PHE A 93 -20.54 19.63 -16.53
CA PHE A 93 -20.80 20.88 -17.26
C PHE A 93 -19.62 21.87 -17.20
N ARG A 94 -18.53 21.53 -16.51
CA ARG A 94 -17.36 22.41 -16.34
C ARG A 94 -16.31 22.15 -17.43
N PRO A 95 -16.05 23.11 -18.33
CA PRO A 95 -15.06 22.92 -19.39
C PRO A 95 -13.64 22.67 -18.86
N SER A 96 -13.24 23.39 -17.81
CA SER A 96 -11.93 23.21 -17.17
C SER A 96 -11.74 21.81 -16.57
N PHE A 97 -12.78 21.26 -15.96
CA PHE A 97 -12.75 19.91 -15.39
C PHE A 97 -12.64 18.85 -16.48
N ARG A 98 -13.41 18.99 -17.56
CA ARG A 98 -13.31 18.09 -18.71
C ARG A 98 -11.92 18.12 -19.35
N LYS A 99 -11.29 19.30 -19.41
CA LYS A 99 -9.91 19.45 -19.90
C LYS A 99 -8.91 18.69 -19.03
N MET A 100 -9.02 18.84 -17.70
CA MET A 100 -8.19 18.13 -16.72
C MET A 100 -8.23 16.60 -16.89
N LEU A 101 -9.39 16.02 -17.24
CA LEU A 101 -9.51 14.57 -17.44
C LEU A 101 -8.89 14.06 -18.75
N THR A 102 -8.60 14.95 -19.70
CA THR A 102 -8.10 14.59 -21.03
C THR A 102 -6.63 14.94 -21.25
N GLU A 103 -6.01 15.63 -20.29
CA GLU A 103 -4.57 15.88 -20.23
C GLU A 103 -3.85 14.65 -19.65
#